data_AF-A0AB33L5Z1-F1
#
_entry.id   AF-A0AB33L5Z1-F1
#
_cell.length_a   1.000
_cell.length_b   1.000
_cell.length_c   1.000
_cell.angle_alpha   90.00
_cell.angle_beta   90.00
_cell.angle_gamma   90.00
#
_symmetry.space_group_name_H-M   'P 1'
#
loop_
_entity.id
_entity.type
_entity.pdbx_description
1 polymer ?
#
loop_
_entity_poly.entity_id
_entity_poly.type
_entity_poly.pdbx_seq_one_letter_code
_entity_poly.pdbx_strand_id
1 'polypeptide(L)'
;MKLIDKFFYFTWNPYTREKVYKGETVLRKELERPSIEFNNTDSKKIIVSNFRFYNTIPSKERIYDGVLYQNDYYSQLKFNEEEVLFLANNYGLMCKETDGNKSLSIPKEYYNEIGEKNIDDEPYINFKFLEDNDNNEYLIISYIRYPLAYPERAKDQTDPFLTYIHGIWEQPLLTDEIIEKIKKS
;
A
#
# COMPACT_ATOMS: atom_id res chain seq x y z
N MET A 1 16.20 -9.16 -1.35
CA MET A 1 15.36 -8.07 -0.84
C MET A 1 16.14 -6.76 -0.71
N LYS A 2 15.85 -5.79 -1.59
CA LYS A 2 16.40 -4.44 -1.57
C LYS A 2 15.27 -3.44 -1.34
N LEU A 3 15.45 -2.50 -0.41
CA LEU A 3 14.51 -1.40 -0.22
C LEU A 3 14.78 -0.29 -1.24
N ILE A 4 13.72 0.16 -1.90
CA ILE A 4 13.73 1.34 -2.77
C ILE A 4 13.16 2.50 -1.94
N ASP A 5 14.03 3.39 -1.52
CA ASP A 5 13.73 4.49 -0.58
C ASP A 5 13.45 5.83 -1.26
N LYS A 6 13.73 5.92 -2.57
CA LYS A 6 13.45 7.06 -3.44
C LYS A 6 12.66 6.65 -4.67
N PHE A 7 11.68 7.47 -5.02
CA PHE A 7 10.81 7.24 -6.18
C PHE A 7 10.24 8.57 -6.68
N PHE A 8 9.81 8.58 -7.93
CA PHE A 8 9.10 9.70 -8.54
C PHE A 8 7.62 9.60 -8.22
N TYR A 9 7.03 10.72 -7.82
CA TYR A 9 5.62 10.82 -7.46
C TYR A 9 4.86 11.69 -8.45
N PHE A 10 3.66 11.25 -8.77
CA PHE A 10 2.68 11.96 -9.56
C PHE A 10 1.34 11.92 -8.83
N THR A 11 0.60 13.03 -8.82
CA THR A 11 -0.81 12.99 -8.47
C THR A 11 -1.61 12.49 -9.67
N TRP A 12 -2.51 11.54 -9.44
CA TRP A 12 -3.48 11.08 -10.43
C TRP A 12 -4.88 11.59 -10.09
N ASN A 13 -5.51 12.30 -11.03
CA ASN A 13 -6.91 12.68 -10.93
C ASN A 13 -7.78 11.69 -11.72
N PRO A 14 -8.61 10.85 -11.07
CA PRO A 14 -9.42 9.86 -11.76
C PRO A 14 -10.55 10.47 -12.60
N TYR A 15 -10.99 11.70 -12.29
CA TYR A 15 -12.08 12.37 -13.00
C TYR A 15 -11.59 13.01 -14.30
N THR A 16 -10.44 13.68 -14.26
CA THR A 16 -9.84 14.33 -15.44
C THR A 16 -8.88 13.42 -16.19
N ARG A 17 -8.48 12.28 -15.60
CA ARG A 17 -7.40 11.41 -16.07
C ARG A 17 -6.06 12.13 -16.24
N GLU A 18 -5.88 13.20 -15.47
CA GLU A 18 -4.65 13.99 -15.49
C GLU A 18 -3.62 13.38 -14.52
N LYS A 19 -2.40 13.23 -15.01
CA LYS A 19 -1.23 12.83 -14.21
C LYS A 19 -0.27 14.01 -14.13
N VAL A 20 -0.09 14.56 -12.92
CA VAL A 20 0.78 15.72 -12.69
C VAL A 20 2.01 15.29 -11.90
N TYR A 21 3.20 15.53 -12.46
CA TYR A 21 4.46 15.25 -11.78
C TYR A 21 4.67 16.16 -10.58
N LYS A 22 5.10 15.58 -9.44
CA LYS A 22 5.31 16.30 -8.19
C LYS A 22 6.77 16.28 -7.71
N GLY A 23 7.63 15.47 -8.31
CA GLY A 23 9.06 15.41 -7.96
C GLY A 23 9.54 14.01 -7.57
N GLU A 24 10.84 13.91 -7.30
CA GLU A 24 11.41 12.82 -6.50
C GLU A 24 10.96 12.99 -5.05
N THR A 25 10.57 11.88 -4.42
CA THR A 25 10.16 11.83 -3.01
C THR A 25 10.72 10.58 -2.33
N VAL A 26 10.41 10.44 -1.05
CA VAL A 26 10.87 9.35 -0.18
C VAL A 26 9.67 8.66 0.48
N LEU A 27 9.95 7.51 1.11
CA LEU A 27 8.98 6.74 1.89
C LEU A 27 8.34 7.57 3.02
N ARG A 28 7.16 7.13 3.47
CA ARG A 28 6.43 7.61 4.66
C ARG A 28 6.04 9.09 4.64
N LYS A 29 5.93 9.70 3.45
CA LYS A 29 5.33 11.02 3.25
C LYS A 29 3.86 10.91 2.84
N GLU A 30 3.08 11.94 3.15
CA GLU A 30 1.70 12.08 2.66
C GLU A 30 1.72 12.28 1.14
N LEU A 31 1.10 11.37 0.40
CA LEU A 31 0.92 11.49 -1.04
C LEU A 31 -0.57 11.53 -1.38
N GLU A 32 -1.02 12.60 -2.01
CA GLU A 32 -2.35 12.67 -2.59
C GLU A 32 -2.41 11.79 -3.84
N ARG A 33 -3.29 10.77 -3.82
CA ARG A 33 -3.60 9.89 -4.98
C ARG A 33 -2.36 9.50 -5.81
N PRO A 34 -1.37 8.82 -5.21
CA PRO A 34 -0.11 8.60 -5.90
C PRO A 34 -0.24 7.71 -7.13
N SER A 35 0.53 8.06 -8.15
CA SER A 35 1.18 7.12 -9.07
C SER A 35 2.67 7.28 -8.84
N ILE A 36 3.38 6.16 -8.66
CA ILE A 36 4.81 6.18 -8.39
C ILE A 36 5.60 5.55 -9.51
N GLU A 37 6.84 5.97 -9.68
CA GLU A 37 7.78 5.39 -10.63
C GLU A 37 9.14 5.25 -9.95
N PHE A 38 9.82 4.14 -10.15
CA PHE A 38 11.14 3.89 -9.58
C PHE A 38 11.98 3.05 -10.54
N ASN A 39 13.29 3.00 -10.30
CA ASN A 39 14.19 2.13 -11.05
C ASN A 39 14.52 0.88 -10.22
N ASN A 40 14.49 -0.29 -10.85
CA ASN A 40 14.97 -1.52 -10.23
C ASN A 40 16.51 -1.57 -10.22
N THR A 41 17.09 -2.69 -9.73
CA THR A 41 18.55 -2.90 -9.72
C THR A 41 19.21 -2.80 -11.09
N ASP A 42 18.51 -3.16 -12.16
CA ASP A 42 18.98 -3.08 -13.55
C ASP A 42 18.75 -1.71 -14.20
N SER A 43 18.39 -0.69 -13.42
CA SER A 43 18.04 0.65 -13.91
C SER A 43 16.84 0.69 -14.87
N LYS A 44 16.03 -0.37 -14.88
CA LYS A 44 14.77 -0.43 -15.61
C LYS A 44 13.70 0.33 -14.83
N LYS A 45 12.99 1.19 -15.53
CA LYS A 45 11.89 1.97 -14.98
C LYS A 45 10.67 1.08 -14.74
N ILE A 46 10.21 1.06 -13.49
CA ILE A 46 8.97 0.44 -13.04
C ILE A 46 7.96 1.55 -12.79
N ILE A 47 6.77 1.39 -13.37
CA ILE A 47 5.67 2.35 -13.21
C ILE A 47 4.57 1.66 -12.42
N VAL A 48 4.15 2.31 -11.35
CA VAL A 48 3.06 1.83 -10.52
C VAL A 48 1.97 2.91 -10.55
N SER A 49 1.08 2.76 -11.51
CA SER A 49 -0.15 3.54 -11.59
C SER A 49 -1.24 2.90 -10.74
N ASN A 50 -2.05 3.74 -10.09
CA ASN A 50 -3.23 3.38 -9.30
C ASN A 50 -2.95 2.66 -7.98
N PHE A 51 -3.09 3.42 -6.88
CA PHE A 51 -3.25 2.88 -5.54
C PHE A 51 -4.71 2.60 -5.15
N ARG A 52 -5.67 2.91 -6.05
CA ARG A 52 -7.01 2.31 -6.28
C ARG A 52 -7.94 3.32 -6.94
N PHE A 53 -8.25 3.14 -8.22
CA PHE A 53 -9.54 3.44 -8.86
C PHE A 53 -9.63 2.54 -10.10
N TYR A 54 -10.78 1.89 -10.29
CA TYR A 54 -11.05 0.89 -11.32
C TYR A 54 -10.50 1.20 -12.71
N ASN A 55 -9.96 0.16 -13.34
CA ASN A 55 -9.82 -0.05 -14.79
C ASN A 55 -9.14 1.07 -15.59
N THR A 56 -7.83 0.93 -15.81
CA THR A 56 -7.19 0.80 -17.15
C THR A 56 -5.68 0.99 -17.01
N ILE A 57 -4.93 -0.11 -16.99
CA ILE A 57 -3.49 -0.11 -17.30
C ILE A 57 -3.34 -0.86 -18.63
N PRO A 58 -2.51 -0.40 -19.58
CA PRO A 58 -2.26 -1.12 -20.82
C PRO A 58 -1.73 -2.52 -20.52
N SER A 59 -2.34 -3.49 -21.18
CA SER A 59 -2.07 -4.92 -21.10
C SER A 59 -0.58 -5.26 -21.17
N LYS A 60 0.04 -5.64 -20.03
CA LYS A 60 1.07 -6.69 -19.87
C LYS A 60 1.66 -6.78 -18.45
N GLU A 61 1.36 -5.86 -17.55
CA GLU A 61 1.74 -5.93 -16.13
C GLU A 61 0.68 -6.70 -15.33
N ARG A 62 1.02 -7.85 -14.75
CA ARG A 62 0.12 -8.55 -13.82
C ARG A 62 0.25 -7.88 -12.45
N ILE A 63 -0.53 -6.82 -12.26
CA ILE A 63 -0.63 -6.12 -10.99
C ILE A 63 -1.68 -6.83 -10.14
N TYR A 64 -1.26 -7.27 -8.96
CA TYR A 64 -2.16 -7.85 -7.98
C TYR A 64 -2.23 -6.95 -6.75
N ASP A 65 -3.42 -6.40 -6.48
CA ASP A 65 -3.68 -5.49 -5.37
C ASP A 65 -4.34 -6.27 -4.23
N GLY A 66 -3.77 -6.18 -3.02
CA GLY A 66 -4.36 -6.74 -1.82
C GLY A 66 -4.49 -5.72 -0.71
N VAL A 67 -5.71 -5.24 -0.48
CA VAL A 67 -5.97 -4.34 0.66
C VAL A 67 -6.34 -5.15 1.89
N LEU A 68 -5.59 -4.97 2.97
CA LEU A 68 -6.05 -5.39 4.30
C LEU A 68 -7.01 -4.34 4.84
N TYR A 69 -8.28 -4.70 4.84
CA TYR A 69 -9.26 -4.04 5.67
C TYR A 69 -9.17 -4.60 7.08
N GLN A 70 -8.37 -4.00 7.95
CA GLN A 70 -8.45 -4.31 9.38
C GLN A 70 -9.55 -3.46 10.04
N ASN A 71 -10.77 -3.65 9.53
CA ASN A 71 -12.00 -3.33 10.22
C ASN A 71 -13.03 -4.33 9.66
N ASP A 72 -13.81 -4.96 10.54
CA ASP A 72 -14.39 -6.30 10.39
C ASP A 72 -15.46 -6.52 9.28
N TYR A 73 -15.50 -5.71 8.23
CA TYR A 73 -16.67 -5.63 7.37
C TYR A 73 -16.50 -5.94 5.87
N TYR A 74 -15.33 -5.75 5.22
CA TYR A 74 -15.26 -5.98 3.77
C TYR A 74 -13.92 -6.56 3.33
N SER A 75 -13.92 -7.86 2.99
CA SER A 75 -12.85 -8.65 2.32
C SER A 75 -11.44 -8.49 2.88
N GLN A 76 -11.08 -9.37 3.83
CA GLN A 76 -9.78 -9.38 4.49
C GLN A 76 -8.89 -10.50 3.93
N LEU A 77 -7.68 -10.15 3.51
CA LEU A 77 -6.56 -11.09 3.49
C LEU A 77 -6.41 -11.69 4.91
N LYS A 78 -6.82 -12.94 5.10
CA LYS A 78 -6.63 -13.63 6.38
C LYS A 78 -5.22 -14.23 6.43
N PHE A 79 -4.29 -13.46 6.98
CA PHE A 79 -3.02 -14.00 7.41
C PHE A 79 -3.21 -14.78 8.71
N ASN A 80 -2.63 -15.96 8.79
CA ASN A 80 -2.52 -16.70 10.03
C ASN A 80 -1.46 -16.04 10.94
N GLU A 81 -1.34 -16.52 12.17
CA GLU A 81 -0.42 -15.96 13.15
C GLU A 81 1.04 -15.94 12.68
N GLU A 82 1.51 -17.04 12.09
CA GLU A 82 2.87 -17.18 11.60
C GLU A 82 3.16 -16.19 10.47
N GLU A 83 2.21 -16.00 9.55
CA GLU A 83 2.30 -15.04 8.45
C GLU A 83 2.27 -13.59 8.96
N VAL A 84 1.45 -13.27 9.97
CA VAL A 84 1.44 -11.94 10.60
C VAL A 84 2.81 -11.65 11.23
N LEU A 85 3.35 -12.59 12.01
CA LEU A 85 4.66 -12.43 12.64
C LEU A 85 5.78 -12.33 11.58
N PHE A 86 5.70 -13.14 10.53
CA PHE A 86 6.63 -13.09 9.41
C PHE A 86 6.62 -11.71 8.74
N LEU A 87 5.44 -11.18 8.41
CA LEU A 87 5.30 -9.88 7.75
C LEU A 87 5.75 -8.74 8.65
N ALA A 88 5.41 -8.79 9.95
CA ALA A 88 5.89 -7.82 10.94
C ALA A 88 7.42 -7.77 11.02
N ASN A 89 8.06 -8.93 11.15
CA ASN A 89 9.51 -9.04 11.33
C ASN A 89 10.31 -8.64 10.08
N ASN A 90 9.82 -8.96 8.88
CA ASN A 90 10.58 -8.74 7.63
C ASN A 90 10.35 -7.34 7.02
N TYR A 91 9.20 -6.74 7.27
CA TYR A 91 8.80 -5.50 6.62
C TYR A 91 8.66 -4.31 7.57
N GLY A 92 9.02 -4.45 8.85
CA GLY A 92 8.95 -3.36 9.82
C GLY A 92 7.51 -2.90 10.09
N LEU A 93 6.59 -3.86 10.14
CA LEU A 93 5.22 -3.66 10.62
C LEU A 93 5.14 -4.06 12.09
N MET A 94 4.12 -3.58 12.79
CA MET A 94 3.84 -4.03 14.15
C MET A 94 2.91 -5.23 14.15
N CYS A 95 3.07 -6.08 15.16
CA CYS A 95 2.08 -7.08 15.51
C CYS A 95 1.26 -6.56 16.68
N LYS A 96 -0.05 -6.41 16.48
CA LYS A 96 -1.02 -6.08 17.52
C LYS A 96 -1.76 -7.35 17.92
N GLU A 97 -2.07 -7.48 19.20
CA GLU A 97 -2.88 -8.57 19.72
C GLU A 97 -4.18 -8.01 20.29
N THR A 98 -5.33 -8.50 19.82
CA THR A 98 -6.66 -8.11 20.29
C THR A 98 -7.50 -9.37 20.46
N ASP A 99 -8.01 -9.61 21.67
CA ASP A 99 -8.82 -10.79 22.02
C ASP A 99 -8.18 -12.14 21.60
N GLY A 100 -6.85 -12.25 21.74
CA GLY A 100 -6.07 -13.45 21.39
C GLY A 100 -5.81 -13.61 19.88
N ASN A 101 -6.26 -12.68 19.04
CA ASN A 101 -5.94 -12.66 17.61
C ASN A 101 -4.78 -11.70 17.34
N LYS A 102 -3.78 -12.16 16.58
CA LYS A 102 -2.67 -11.32 16.10
C LYS A 102 -3.01 -10.71 14.76
N SER A 103 -2.69 -9.42 14.61
CA SER A 103 -2.98 -8.64 13.43
C SER A 103 -1.81 -7.70 13.11
N LEU A 104 -1.68 -7.32 11.83
CA LEU A 104 -0.68 -6.35 11.40
C LEU A 104 -1.18 -4.93 11.71
N SER A 105 -0.33 -4.13 12.34
CA SER A 105 -0.57 -2.71 12.55
C SER A 105 0.65 -1.89 12.12
N ILE A 106 0.46 -0.58 12.08
CA ILE A 106 1.47 0.37 11.63
C ILE A 106 2.10 0.97 12.88
N PRO A 107 3.44 1.19 12.91
CA PRO A 107 4.06 1.96 13.98
C PRO A 107 3.42 3.35 14.11
N LYS A 108 2.99 3.71 15.32
CA LYS A 108 2.28 4.98 15.61
C LYS A 108 3.08 6.19 15.17
N GLU A 109 4.40 6.14 15.33
CA GLU A 109 5.33 7.18 14.88
C GLU A 109 5.26 7.46 13.37
N TYR A 110 4.81 6.51 12.54
CA TYR A 110 4.68 6.70 11.10
C TYR A 110 3.38 7.40 10.71
N TYR A 111 2.43 7.52 11.63
CA TYR A 111 1.17 8.22 11.42
C TYR A 111 0.79 9.24 12.49
N ASN A 112 1.65 9.54 13.46
CA ASN A 112 1.42 10.64 14.40
C ASN A 112 1.69 12.02 13.77
N GLU A 113 2.56 12.10 12.75
CA GLU A 113 2.75 13.33 11.96
C GLU A 113 1.55 13.64 11.06
N ILE A 114 0.64 12.67 10.91
CA ILE A 114 -0.52 12.73 10.01
C ILE A 114 -1.62 13.67 10.55
N GLY A 115 -1.41 14.32 11.69
CA GLY A 115 -2.27 15.39 12.18
C GLY A 115 -3.28 14.90 13.22
N GLU A 116 -3.25 15.57 14.36
CA GLU A 116 -3.88 15.26 15.65
C GLU A 116 -5.43 15.22 15.65
N LYS A 117 -6.09 15.13 14.50
CA LYS A 117 -7.56 15.06 14.43
C LYS A 117 -8.06 13.63 14.60
N ASN A 118 -8.28 13.25 15.86
CA ASN A 118 -9.35 12.33 16.32
C ASN A 118 -9.68 11.15 15.40
N ILE A 119 -8.71 10.27 15.19
CA ILE A 119 -8.93 9.05 14.43
C ILE A 119 -8.46 7.90 15.33
N ASP A 120 -9.41 7.33 16.07
CA ASP A 120 -9.26 6.05 16.76
C ASP A 120 -9.22 4.87 15.76
N ASP A 121 -9.34 5.10 14.45
CA ASP A 121 -9.19 4.05 13.44
C ASP A 121 -7.76 4.00 12.89
N GLU A 122 -7.07 2.89 13.10
CA GLU A 122 -5.76 2.62 12.49
C GLU A 122 -5.87 2.68 10.95
N PRO A 123 -4.89 3.29 10.25
CA PRO A 123 -4.93 3.38 8.79
C PRO A 123 -4.84 1.99 8.16
N TYR A 124 -5.47 1.82 6.99
CA TYR A 124 -5.52 0.53 6.29
C TYR A 124 -4.17 0.20 5.66
N ILE A 125 -3.67 -1.01 5.91
CA ILE A 125 -2.47 -1.53 5.24
C ILE A 125 -2.86 -2.11 3.88
N ASN A 126 -2.13 -1.73 2.84
CA ASN A 126 -2.30 -2.21 1.49
C ASN A 126 -1.00 -2.86 1.01
N PHE A 127 -1.11 -4.12 0.60
CA PHE A 127 -0.05 -4.92 -0.01
C PHE A 127 -0.29 -4.95 -1.52
N LYS A 128 0.70 -4.54 -2.30
CA LYS A 128 0.65 -4.63 -3.76
C LYS A 128 1.85 -5.43 -4.23
N PHE A 129 1.59 -6.51 -4.94
CA PHE A 129 2.61 -7.40 -5.46
C PHE A 129 2.69 -7.25 -6.99
N LEU A 130 3.91 -7.08 -7.49
CA LEU A 130 4.20 -6.87 -8.90
C LEU A 130 5.24 -7.88 -9.37
N GLU A 131 5.06 -8.38 -10.59
CA GLU A 131 6.06 -9.14 -11.34
C GLU A 131 6.33 -8.40 -12.65
N ASP A 132 7.61 -8.15 -12.96
CA ASP A 132 7.98 -7.64 -14.28
C ASP A 132 8.25 -8.77 -15.28
N ASN A 133 8.50 -8.39 -16.54
CA ASN A 133 8.74 -9.35 -17.63
C ASN A 133 9.98 -10.23 -17.45
N ASP A 134 10.89 -9.84 -16.57
CA ASP A 134 12.14 -10.56 -16.29
C ASP A 134 12.02 -11.40 -15.01
N ASN A 135 10.79 -11.57 -14.51
CA ASN A 135 10.44 -12.21 -13.24
C ASN A 135 11.06 -11.51 -12.02
N ASN A 136 11.29 -10.20 -12.10
CA ASN A 136 11.58 -9.43 -10.92
C ASN A 136 10.29 -9.18 -10.14
N GLU A 137 10.33 -9.50 -8.86
CA GLU A 137 9.21 -9.36 -7.96
C GLU A 137 9.35 -8.08 -7.13
N TYR A 138 8.23 -7.43 -6.85
CA TYR A 138 8.18 -6.25 -6.00
C TYR A 138 7.03 -6.34 -5.03
N LEU A 139 7.28 -6.00 -3.78
CA LEU A 139 6.25 -5.76 -2.78
C LEU A 139 6.20 -4.28 -2.44
N ILE A 140 5.03 -3.68 -2.54
CA ILE A 140 4.76 -2.33 -2.09
C ILE A 140 3.79 -2.42 -0.93
N ILE A 141 4.23 -1.95 0.24
CA ILE A 141 3.34 -1.80 1.38
C ILE A 141 3.03 -0.32 1.51
N SER A 142 1.75 0.00 1.59
CA SER A 142 1.27 1.37 1.72
C SER A 142 0.16 1.46 2.75
N TYR A 143 -0.05 2.66 3.27
CA TYR A 143 -1.11 2.95 4.21
C TYR A 143 -2.04 3.97 3.58
N ILE A 144 -3.33 3.71 3.63
CA ILE A 144 -4.32 4.63 3.07
C ILE A 144 -5.06 5.27 4.23
N ARG A 145 -4.98 6.59 4.29
CA ARG A 145 -5.69 7.40 5.27
C ARG A 145 -7.08 7.77 4.74
N TYR A 146 -8.08 6.98 5.17
CA TYR A 146 -9.55 7.23 5.22
C TYR A 146 -10.37 7.40 3.90
N PRO A 147 -11.73 7.26 3.87
CA PRO A 147 -12.73 6.89 4.90
C PRO A 147 -13.65 5.71 4.45
N LEU A 148 -13.15 4.48 4.27
CA LEU A 148 -13.99 3.39 3.74
C LEU A 148 -14.97 2.77 4.76
N ALA A 149 -14.86 3.11 6.05
CA ALA A 149 -15.74 2.59 7.10
C ALA A 149 -17.12 3.26 7.18
N TYR A 150 -17.31 4.46 6.59
CA TYR A 150 -18.55 5.23 6.70
C TYR A 150 -18.94 5.93 5.39
N PRO A 151 -19.70 5.25 4.50
CA PRO A 151 -20.23 5.83 3.26
C PRO A 151 -21.02 7.14 3.47
N GLU A 152 -21.59 7.31 4.66
CA GLU A 152 -22.34 8.50 5.04
C GLU A 152 -21.46 9.74 5.25
N ARG A 153 -20.20 9.55 5.66
CA ARG A 153 -19.21 10.65 5.81
C ARG A 153 -18.48 10.97 4.50
N ALA A 154 -18.50 10.06 3.53
CA ALA A 154 -17.85 10.25 2.23
C ALA A 154 -18.55 11.30 1.34
N LYS A 155 -19.81 11.66 1.63
CA LYS A 155 -20.57 12.66 0.85
C LYS A 155 -20.14 14.10 1.08
N ASP A 156 -19.58 14.40 2.26
CA ASP A 156 -19.21 15.76 2.67
C ASP A 156 -17.70 16.00 2.69
N GLN A 157 -16.88 14.97 2.44
CA GLN A 157 -15.43 15.10 2.44
C GLN A 157 -14.91 15.61 1.09
N THR A 158 -14.31 16.80 1.13
CA THR A 158 -13.51 17.39 0.05
C THR A 158 -12.03 17.04 0.17
N ASP A 159 -11.64 16.37 1.25
CA ASP A 159 -10.25 16.05 1.56
C ASP A 159 -9.70 14.99 0.58
N PRO A 160 -8.44 15.16 0.12
CA PRO A 160 -7.83 14.23 -0.80
C PRO A 160 -7.58 12.86 -0.16
N PHE A 161 -7.69 11.78 -0.95
CA PHE A 161 -7.23 10.45 -0.53
C PHE A 161 -5.72 10.48 -0.34
N LEU A 162 -5.29 10.38 0.91
CA LEU A 162 -3.88 10.36 1.28
C LEU A 162 -3.36 8.93 1.38
N THR A 163 -2.21 8.67 0.76
CA THR A 163 -1.51 7.40 0.79
C THR A 163 -0.07 7.61 1.22
N TYR A 164 0.43 6.69 2.02
CA TYR A 164 1.79 6.68 2.54
C TYR A 164 2.45 5.42 2.02
N ILE A 165 3.61 5.53 1.40
CA ILE A 165 4.37 4.36 0.99
C ILE A 165 5.28 3.96 2.15
N HIS A 166 4.98 2.83 2.79
CA HIS A 166 5.78 2.30 3.89
C HIS A 166 7.13 1.80 3.41
N GLY A 167 7.10 1.06 2.31
CA GLY A 167 8.29 0.53 1.66
C GLY A 167 7.95 -0.09 0.30
N ILE A 168 8.97 -0.11 -0.54
CA ILE A 168 8.97 -0.74 -1.85
C ILE A 168 10.17 -1.70 -1.81
N TRP A 169 9.90 -3.00 -1.86
CA TRP A 169 10.93 -4.03 -1.79
C TRP A 169 11.03 -4.74 -3.13
N GLU A 170 12.22 -4.69 -3.73
CA GLU A 170 12.61 -5.50 -4.86
C GLU A 170 13.12 -6.86 -4.37
N GLN A 171 12.68 -7.93 -5.03
CA GLN A 171 12.93 -9.32 -4.63
C GLN A 171 12.52 -9.53 -3.15
N PRO A 172 11.24 -9.31 -2.81
CA PRO A 172 10.73 -9.41 -1.43
C PRO A 172 10.83 -10.85 -0.92
N LEU A 173 11.09 -11.02 0.39
CA LEU A 173 11.04 -12.33 1.02
C LEU A 173 9.57 -12.65 1.36
N LEU A 174 8.90 -13.42 0.51
CA LEU A 174 7.51 -13.86 0.72
C LEU A 174 7.42 -15.36 0.47
N THR A 175 6.49 -16.04 1.15
CA THR A 175 6.15 -17.44 0.82
C THR A 175 5.12 -17.47 -0.30
N ASP A 176 5.04 -18.59 -1.02
CA ASP A 176 4.05 -18.79 -2.07
C ASP A 176 2.62 -18.58 -1.55
N GLU A 177 2.33 -19.00 -0.32
CA GLU A 177 1.02 -18.81 0.31
C GLU A 177 0.69 -17.33 0.55
N ILE A 178 1.66 -16.54 1.01
CA ILE A 178 1.47 -15.10 1.22
C ILE A 178 1.28 -14.40 -0.13
N ILE A 179 2.08 -14.76 -1.13
CA ILE A 179 1.94 -14.23 -2.49
C ILE A 179 0.55 -14.58 -3.03
N GLU A 180 0.12 -15.83 -2.92
CA GLU A 180 -1.17 -16.28 -3.43
C GLU A 180 -2.34 -15.57 -2.74
N LYS A 181 -2.24 -15.31 -1.44
CA LYS A 181 -3.21 -14.49 -0.70
C LYS A 181 -3.27 -13.09 -1.29
N ILE A 182 -2.14 -12.37 -1.38
CA ILE A 182 -2.07 -11.01 -1.95
C ILE A 182 -2.58 -10.99 -3.40
N LYS A 183 -2.39 -12.08 -4.17
CA LYS A 183 -2.86 -12.19 -5.55
C LYS A 183 -4.38 -12.40 -5.70
N LYS A 184 -5.04 -12.99 -4.71
CA LYS A 184 -6.47 -13.36 -4.73
C LYS A 184 -7.40 -12.30 -4.12
N SER A 185 -6.84 -11.26 -3.50
CA SER A 185 -7.58 -10.19 -2.79
C SER A 185 -8.15 -9.08 -3.66
#